data_AF-A0AA38SNR3-F1
#
_entry.id   AF-A0AA38SNR3-F1
#
_cell.length_a   1.000
_cell.length_b   1.000
_cell.length_c   1.000
_cell.angle_alpha   90.00
_cell.angle_beta   90.00
_cell.angle_gamma   90.00
#
_symmetry.space_group_name_H-M   'P 1'
#
loop_
_entity.id
_entity.type
_entity.pdbx_description
1 polymer ?
#
loop_
_entity_poly.entity_id
_entity_poly.type
_entity_poly.pdbx_seq_one_letter_code
_entity_poly.pdbx_strand_id
1 'polypeptide(L)'
;MTSRMLYEAKGLHKQALKAYKHALDVDPGHVPSLVSIAVVLRKLGGRSGPVARSFLNEALRVYRMSSSAWYNLGLLLRDESPTFLREAADCFEAATVLKETEPIEPFR
;
A
#
# COMPACT_ATOMS: atom_id res chain seq x y z
N MET A 1 -26.82 3.86 13.25
CA MET A 1 -25.65 3.01 13.56
C MET A 1 -24.37 3.39 12.79
N THR A 2 -24.41 4.34 11.85
CA THR A 2 -23.29 4.63 10.93
C THR A 2 -22.18 5.51 11.50
N SER A 3 -22.49 6.40 12.44
CA SER A 3 -21.51 7.34 13.03
C SER A 3 -20.48 6.66 13.94
N ARG A 4 -20.90 5.71 14.78
CA ARG A 4 -20.01 4.99 15.70
C ARG A 4 -18.93 4.18 14.97
N MET A 5 -19.32 3.39 13.97
CA MET A 5 -18.39 2.60 13.17
C MET A 5 -17.39 3.46 12.39
N LEU A 6 -17.81 4.63 11.92
CA LEU A 6 -16.93 5.57 11.22
C LEU A 6 -15.86 6.16 12.15
N TYR A 7 -16.22 6.51 13.39
CA TYR A 7 -15.27 7.00 14.39
C TYR A 7 -14.31 5.90 14.84
N GLU A 8 -14.80 4.68 15.06
CA GLU A 8 -13.98 3.52 15.40
C GLU A 8 -12.98 3.21 14.28
N ALA A 9 -13.41 3.15 13.02
CA ALA A 9 -12.53 2.93 11.87
C ALA A 9 -11.45 4.01 11.76
N LYS A 10 -11.80 5.29 11.89
CA LYS A 10 -10.82 6.39 11.92
C LYS A 10 -9.84 6.28 13.09
N GLY A 11 -10.29 5.83 14.25
CA GLY A 11 -9.44 5.57 15.42
C GLY A 11 -8.42 4.46 15.15
N LEU A 12 -8.88 3.34 14.60
CA LEU A 12 -8.04 2.20 14.21
C LEU A 12 -7.00 2.57 13.15
N HIS A 13 -7.38 3.37 12.15
CA HIS A 13 -6.45 3.86 11.13
C HIS A 13 -5.34 4.73 11.73
N LYS A 14 -5.66 5.62 12.68
CA LYS A 14 -4.64 6.44 13.37
C LYS A 14 -3.68 5.59 14.20
N GLN A 15 -4.18 4.58 14.89
CA GLN A 15 -3.35 3.65 15.67
C GLN A 15 -2.44 2.82 14.76
N ALA A 16 -2.98 2.28 13.66
CA ALA A 16 -2.21 1.54 12.66
C ALA A 16 -1.07 2.40 12.07
N LEU A 17 -1.35 3.65 11.70
CA LEU A 17 -0.32 4.57 11.21
C LEU A 17 0.78 4.83 12.24
N LYS A 18 0.45 4.90 13.54
CA LYS A 18 1.48 5.03 14.60
C LYS A 18 2.36 3.78 14.69
N ALA A 19 1.75 2.59 14.66
CA ALA A 19 2.48 1.33 14.72
C ALA A 19 3.43 1.18 13.52
N TYR A 20 2.96 1.46 12.30
CA TYR A 20 3.81 1.39 11.10
C TYR A 20 4.91 2.45 11.09
N LYS A 21 4.64 3.66 11.58
CA LYS A 21 5.69 4.68 11.74
C LYS A 21 6.77 4.21 12.70
N HIS A 22 6.39 3.61 13.82
CA HIS A 22 7.37 3.06 14.76
C HIS A 22 8.20 1.93 14.14
N ALA A 23 7.59 1.08 13.31
CA ALA A 23 8.32 0.08 12.54
C ALA A 23 9.32 0.72 11.57
N LEU A 24 8.96 1.84 10.93
CA LEU A 24 9.87 2.59 10.06
C LEU A 24 10.96 3.36 10.82
N ASP A 25 10.73 3.73 12.08
CA ASP A 25 11.77 4.32 12.93
C ASP A 25 12.86 3.28 13.26
N VAL A 26 12.51 2.00 13.32
CA VAL A 26 13.43 0.89 13.55
C VAL A 26 14.08 0.41 12.26
N ASP A 27 13.28 0.22 11.21
CA ASP A 27 13.73 -0.15 9.86
C ASP A 27 13.07 0.76 8.81
N PRO A 28 13.78 1.83 8.37
CA PRO A 28 13.28 2.74 7.34
C PRO A 28 12.94 2.07 6.01
N GLY A 29 13.50 0.88 5.75
CA GLY A 29 13.27 0.09 4.55
C GLY A 29 12.16 -0.95 4.68
N HIS A 30 11.41 -0.99 5.78
CA HIS A 30 10.45 -2.06 6.03
C HIS A 30 9.25 -2.01 5.06
N VAL A 31 9.36 -2.72 3.94
CA VAL A 31 8.41 -2.74 2.81
C VAL A 31 6.96 -3.01 3.24
N PRO A 32 6.65 -4.01 4.09
CA PRO A 32 5.29 -4.23 4.57
C PRO A 32 4.69 -3.01 5.29
N SER A 33 5.48 -2.25 6.04
CA SER A 33 5.01 -1.04 6.72
C SER A 33 4.77 0.12 5.75
N LEU A 34 5.67 0.32 4.77
CA LEU A 34 5.48 1.31 3.70
C LEU A 34 4.18 1.05 2.92
N VAL A 35 3.96 -0.21 2.50
CA VAL A 35 2.72 -0.62 1.79
C VAL A 35 1.49 -0.44 2.68
N SER A 36 1.57 -0.82 3.96
CA SER A 36 0.43 -0.72 4.88
C SER A 36 0.04 0.72 5.17
N ILE A 37 0.99 1.64 5.31
CA ILE A 37 0.72 3.08 5.43
C ILE A 37 -0.02 3.58 4.18
N ALA A 38 0.46 3.24 2.98
CA ALA A 38 -0.20 3.64 1.74
C ALA A 38 -1.65 3.12 1.64
N VAL A 39 -1.90 1.86 2.04
CA VAL A 39 -3.25 1.29 2.08
C VAL A 39 -4.17 2.06 3.02
N VAL A 40 -3.69 2.39 4.22
CA VAL A 40 -4.47 3.17 5.19
C VAL A 40 -4.76 4.57 4.65
N LEU A 41 -3.77 5.23 4.03
CA LEU A 41 -3.95 6.55 3.41
C LEU A 41 -4.94 6.52 2.25
N ARG A 42 -4.92 5.48 1.40
CA ARG A 42 -5.90 5.28 0.32
C ARG A 42 -7.32 5.12 0.89
N LYS A 43 -7.48 4.30 1.94
CA LYS A 43 -8.78 4.07 2.60
C LYS A 43 -9.33 5.29 3.33
N LEU A 44 -8.46 6.13 3.89
CA LEU A 44 -8.85 7.40 4.51
C LEU A 44 -9.34 8.42 3.48
N GLY A 45 -8.93 8.28 2.21
CA GLY A 45 -9.36 9.09 1.09
C GLY A 45 -8.91 10.55 1.18
N GLY A 46 -9.60 11.42 0.43
CA GLY A 46 -9.29 12.85 0.34
C GLY A 46 -8.00 13.13 -0.42
N ARG A 47 -7.22 14.12 0.05
CA ARG A 47 -5.97 14.57 -0.61
C ARG A 47 -4.74 13.69 -0.27
N SER A 48 -4.97 12.49 0.24
CA SER A 48 -3.90 11.57 0.70
C SER A 48 -3.28 10.75 -0.43
N GLY A 49 -3.85 10.80 -1.64
CA GLY A 49 -3.40 10.02 -2.81
C GLY A 49 -1.91 10.20 -3.15
N PRO A 50 -1.39 11.43 -3.30
CA PRO A 50 0.03 11.67 -3.58
C PRO A 50 0.96 11.12 -2.49
N VAL A 51 0.55 11.22 -1.23
CA VAL A 51 1.33 10.69 -0.09
C VAL A 51 1.33 9.16 -0.12
N ALA A 52 0.18 8.53 -0.36
CA ALA A 52 0.09 7.08 -0.52
C ALA A 52 0.97 6.58 -1.67
N ARG A 53 0.98 7.29 -2.81
CA ARG A 53 1.84 6.98 -3.96
C ARG A 53 3.32 7.06 -3.59
N SER A 54 3.73 8.08 -2.83
CA SER A 54 5.11 8.22 -2.37
C SER A 54 5.57 7.02 -1.54
N PHE A 55 4.73 6.52 -0.62
CA PHE A 55 5.05 5.33 0.17
C PHE A 55 5.15 4.06 -0.67
N LEU A 56 4.31 3.90 -1.69
CA LEU A 56 4.40 2.76 -2.61
C LEU A 56 5.63 2.83 -3.50
N ASN A 57 5.98 4.01 -4.00
CA ASN A 57 7.21 4.22 -4.75
C ASN A 57 8.44 3.96 -3.90
N GLU A 58 8.43 4.35 -2.63
CA GLU A 58 9.52 4.05 -1.70
C GLU A 58 9.62 2.55 -1.42
N ALA A 59 8.49 1.86 -1.23
CA ALA A 59 8.47 0.40 -1.09
C ALA A 59 9.09 -0.30 -2.31
N LEU A 60 8.77 0.17 -3.52
CA LEU A 60 9.35 -0.32 -4.77
C LEU A 60 10.82 0.06 -4.93
N ARG A 61 11.25 1.22 -4.41
CA ARG A 61 12.66 1.63 -4.39
C ARG A 61 13.49 0.67 -3.53
N VAL A 62 12.97 0.27 -2.37
CA VAL A 62 13.63 -0.67 -1.45
C VAL A 62 13.57 -2.11 -1.99
N TYR A 63 12.40 -2.57 -2.43
CA TYR A 63 12.20 -3.90 -3.00
C TYR A 63 11.36 -3.84 -4.28
N ARG A 64 12.04 -3.80 -5.43
CA ARG A 64 11.39 -3.69 -6.75
C ARG A 64 10.47 -4.84 -7.12
N MET A 65 10.68 -6.01 -6.51
CA MET A 65 9.90 -7.22 -6.78
C MET A 65 8.71 -7.39 -5.83
N SER A 66 8.33 -6.36 -5.06
CA SER A 66 7.18 -6.43 -4.17
C SER A 66 5.86 -6.51 -4.95
N SER A 67 5.33 -7.72 -5.10
CA SER A 67 3.99 -7.97 -5.68
C SER A 67 2.92 -7.12 -4.98
N SER A 68 2.99 -7.05 -3.65
CA SER A 68 2.06 -6.28 -2.82
C SER A 68 2.11 -4.77 -3.06
N ALA A 69 3.28 -4.19 -3.34
CA ALA A 69 3.42 -2.77 -3.62
C ALA A 69 2.86 -2.42 -5.01
N TRP A 70 3.17 -3.23 -6.02
CA TRP A 70 2.62 -3.08 -7.38
C TRP A 70 1.10 -3.18 -7.39
N TYR A 71 0.54 -4.17 -6.69
CA TYR A 71 -0.90 -4.32 -6.58
C TYR A 71 -1.56 -3.08 -5.94
N ASN A 72 -0.99 -2.56 -4.85
CA ASN A 72 -1.54 -1.39 -4.18
C ASN A 72 -1.37 -0.09 -4.95
N LEU A 73 -0.35 0.02 -5.80
CA LEU A 73 -0.17 1.13 -6.74
C LEU A 73 -1.24 1.09 -7.83
N GLY A 74 -1.54 -0.08 -8.39
CA GLY A 74 -2.62 -0.25 -9.35
C GLY A 74 -3.99 0.14 -8.78
N LEU A 75 -4.28 -0.26 -7.53
CA LEU A 75 -5.50 0.16 -6.84
C LEU A 75 -5.55 1.68 -6.64
N LEU A 76 -4.44 2.30 -6.25
CA LEU A 76 -4.37 3.75 -6.06
C LEU A 76 -4.62 4.52 -7.37
N LEU A 77 -4.00 4.09 -8.46
CA LEU A 77 -4.17 4.67 -9.81
C LEU A 77 -5.62 4.59 -10.29
N ARG A 78 -6.22 3.40 -10.14
CA ARG A 78 -7.62 3.16 -10.49
C ARG A 78 -8.59 4.05 -9.71
N ASP A 79 -8.31 4.26 -8.42
CA ASP A 79 -9.14 5.09 -7.55
C ASP A 79 -8.94 6.61 -7.79
N GLU A 80 -7.81 7.03 -8.39
CA GLU A 80 -7.46 8.43 -8.62
C GLU A 80 -8.13 9.03 -9.87
N SER A 81 -8.10 8.32 -11.01
CA SER A 81 -8.74 8.79 -12.25
C SER A 81 -8.91 7.68 -13.29
N PRO A 82 -9.99 7.71 -14.11
CA PRO A 82 -10.16 6.83 -15.26
C PRO A 82 -9.03 6.95 -16.31
N THR A 83 -8.31 8.07 -16.33
CA THR A 83 -7.15 8.27 -17.22
C THR A 83 -6.03 7.28 -16.91
N PHE A 84 -5.91 6.84 -15.66
CA PHE A 84 -4.83 5.96 -15.21
C PHE A 84 -5.17 4.46 -15.28
N LEU A 85 -6.28 4.10 -15.93
CA LEU A 85 -6.71 2.70 -16.02
C LEU A 85 -5.68 1.81 -16.72
N ARG A 86 -4.93 2.36 -17.69
CA ARG A 86 -3.88 1.60 -18.36
C ARG A 86 -2.70 1.34 -17.43
N GLU A 87 -2.15 2.37 -16.77
CA GLU A 87 -1.05 2.14 -15.83
C GLU A 87 -1.48 1.27 -14.64
N ALA A 88 -2.74 1.36 -14.21
CA ALA A 88 -3.28 0.48 -13.19
C ALA A 88 -3.26 -1.00 -13.64
N ALA A 89 -3.66 -1.27 -14.89
CA ALA A 89 -3.61 -2.61 -15.47
C ALA A 89 -2.18 -3.14 -15.54
N ASP A 90 -1.24 -2.33 -16.02
CA ASP A 90 0.19 -2.70 -16.09
C ASP A 90 0.75 -3.02 -14.68
N CYS A 91 0.34 -2.26 -13.65
CA CYS A 91 0.71 -2.55 -12.26
C CYS A 91 0.16 -3.90 -11.76
N PHE A 92 -1.07 -4.25 -12.12
CA PHE A 92 -1.67 -5.54 -11.73
C PHE A 92 -1.02 -6.72 -12.45
N GLU A 93 -0.65 -6.55 -13.71
CA GLU A 93 0.11 -7.55 -14.46
C GLU A 93 1.47 -7.79 -13.80
N ALA A 94 2.21 -6.72 -13.49
CA ALA A 94 3.48 -6.81 -12.77
C ALA A 94 3.32 -7.53 -11.41
N ALA A 95 2.29 -7.19 -10.63
CA ALA A 95 2.02 -7.85 -9.35
C ALA A 95 1.73 -9.36 -9.51
N THR A 96 1.04 -9.75 -10.59
CA THR A 96 0.69 -11.14 -10.88
C THR A 96 1.93 -11.95 -11.24
N VAL A 97 2.73 -11.45 -12.18
CA VAL A 97 4.00 -12.07 -12.59
C VAL A 97 4.95 -12.22 -11.39
N LEU A 98 5.05 -11.20 -10.54
CA LEU A 98 5.90 -11.25 -9.36
C LEU A 98 5.42 -12.27 -8.33
N LYS A 99 4.11 -12.38 -8.10
CA LYS A 99 3.57 -13.39 -7.19
C LYS A 99 3.80 -14.82 -7.69
N GLU A 100 3.76 -15.04 -9.01
CA GLU A 100 4.05 -16.35 -9.61
C GLU A 100 5.54 -16.71 -9.58
N THR A 101 6.41 -15.71 -9.44
CA THR A 101 7.88 -15.88 -9.39
C THR A 101 8.45 -15.79 -7.98
N GLU A 102 7.64 -15.46 -6.98
CA GLU A 102 8.02 -15.53 -5.57
C GLU A 102 8.39 -16.99 -5.25
N PRO A 103 9.64 -17.28 -4.84
CA PRO A 103 10.01 -18.63 -4.45
C PRO A 103 9.13 -19.00 -3.26
N ILE A 104 8.50 -20.18 -3.35
CA ILE A 104 7.80 -20.79 -2.22
C ILE A 104 8.88 -20.99 -1.16
N GLU A 105 8.96 -20.13 -0.14
CA GLU A 105 9.93 -20.37 0.93
C GLU A 105 9.60 -21.73 1.55
N PRO A 106 10.54 -22.70 1.53
CA PRO A 106 10.35 -23.91 2.30
C PRO A 106 10.36 -23.50 3.77
N PHE A 107 9.29 -23.86 4.48
CA PHE A 107 9.19 -23.69 5.93
C PHE A 107 10.48 -24.18 6.59
N ARG A 108 11.22 -23.28 7.23
CA ARG A 108 12.40 -23.62 8.02
C ARG A 108 12.04 -23.80 9.48
#